data_AF-A0A849Z5V6-F1
#
_entry.id   AF-A0A849Z5V6-F1
#
_cell.length_a   1.000
_cell.length_b   1.000
_cell.length_c   1.000
_cell.angle_alpha   90.00
_cell.angle_beta   90.00
_cell.angle_gamma   90.00
#
_symmetry.space_group_name_H-M   'P 1'
#
loop_
_entity.id
_entity.type
_entity.pdbx_description
1 polymer ?
#
loop_
_entity_poly.entity_id
_entity_poly.type
_entity_poly.pdbx_seq_one_letter_code
_entity_poly.pdbx_strand_id
1 'polypeptide(L)'
;MKRALSRITAVAALLAAMPGCAYEVPDLIGGQGAGGGIAGPGTGVGTGTGSSASTGIHAVCDTDGLPCTDCPNTCHPQYGCSQCNDDGDCGLPNAPFCVEGRCLACGGTTGCPSGEACHLLLESILPLLECGPPCVTAADCPNSNNAICSADGRCVRCVPGGCGGGKACDPSTGQCEECVQDSDCTEAARPHCGWMRRCVACAIDIHCPANEVCRNNSCDVACCSDDDCTTDARPVCDTATARCVQCLTERQCAAPTPRCFQNNCSACTPATESTDCAAPTPLCDGGDCVQCISDAECVAPLGHCSSAGSCVQCENSTHCDPGLSCVDNVCG
;
A
#
# COMPACT_ATOMS: atom_id res chain seq x y z
N MET A 1 -62.25 -31.43 -12.23
CA MET A 1 -62.04 -30.11 -11.59
C MET A 1 -60.63 -30.12 -11.02
N LYS A 2 -59.64 -29.63 -11.78
CA LYS A 2 -59.05 -28.28 -11.74
C LYS A 2 -57.90 -28.17 -10.70
N ARG A 3 -56.68 -28.05 -11.24
CA ARG A 3 -55.44 -27.43 -10.67
C ARG A 3 -54.75 -28.30 -9.59
N ALA A 4 -53.44 -28.56 -9.59
CA ALA A 4 -52.32 -27.86 -10.21
C ALA A 4 -51.17 -28.83 -10.56
N LEU A 5 -50.69 -28.74 -11.81
CA LEU A 5 -49.32 -29.07 -12.18
C LEU A 5 -48.40 -27.91 -11.76
N SER A 6 -47.10 -28.23 -11.62
CA SER A 6 -45.94 -27.32 -11.69
C SER A 6 -45.44 -26.79 -10.34
N ARG A 7 -44.26 -27.29 -9.92
CA ARG A 7 -43.15 -26.61 -9.19
C ARG A 7 -42.18 -27.62 -8.55
N ILE A 8 -41.65 -28.59 -9.31
CA ILE A 8 -40.55 -29.48 -8.84
C ILE A 8 -39.29 -29.34 -9.72
N THR A 9 -39.24 -28.37 -10.64
CA THR A 9 -38.05 -28.09 -11.43
C THR A 9 -37.61 -26.64 -11.19
N ALA A 10 -36.31 -26.46 -10.95
CA ALA A 10 -35.59 -25.20 -10.71
C ALA A 10 -35.53 -24.70 -9.25
N VAL A 11 -34.77 -25.39 -8.40
CA VAL A 11 -33.95 -24.73 -7.35
C VAL A 11 -32.49 -25.19 -7.50
N ALA A 12 -32.02 -25.15 -8.75
CA ALA A 12 -30.63 -25.37 -9.14
C ALA A 12 -30.30 -24.37 -10.26
N ALA A 13 -30.46 -23.08 -9.98
CA ALA A 13 -30.03 -21.95 -10.81
C ALA A 13 -30.34 -20.64 -10.05
N LEU A 14 -29.61 -20.39 -8.96
CA LEU A 14 -29.49 -19.05 -8.36
C LEU A 14 -28.15 -18.91 -7.62
N LEU A 15 -27.11 -19.58 -8.13
CA LEU A 15 -25.80 -18.95 -8.21
C LEU A 15 -25.94 -17.94 -9.36
N ALA A 16 -26.48 -16.75 -9.05
CA ALA A 16 -26.19 -15.61 -9.87
C ALA A 16 -24.66 -15.48 -9.82
N ALA A 17 -24.01 -15.75 -10.94
CA ALA A 17 -22.69 -15.22 -11.20
C ALA A 17 -22.79 -13.73 -10.87
N MET A 18 -22.19 -13.33 -9.75
CA MET A 18 -21.98 -11.93 -9.48
C MET A 18 -21.15 -11.42 -10.67
N PRO A 19 -21.50 -10.28 -11.30
CA PRO A 19 -20.69 -9.69 -12.34
C PRO A 19 -19.47 -9.00 -11.72
N GLY A 20 -18.83 -9.66 -10.75
CA GLY A 20 -17.45 -9.39 -10.40
C GLY A 20 -16.60 -10.04 -11.48
N CYS A 21 -15.52 -9.37 -11.83
CA CYS A 21 -14.64 -9.76 -12.91
C CYS A 21 -14.21 -11.21 -12.69
N ALA A 22 -14.69 -12.13 -13.54
CA ALA A 22 -14.18 -13.49 -13.55
C ALA A 22 -12.82 -13.43 -14.25
N TYR A 23 -11.78 -13.12 -13.49
CA TYR A 23 -10.42 -13.35 -13.90
C TYR A 23 -10.27 -14.87 -14.07
N GLU A 24 -10.05 -15.35 -15.30
CA GLU A 24 -9.73 -16.76 -15.50
C GLU A 24 -8.37 -17.03 -14.84
N VAL A 25 -8.40 -17.59 -13.63
CA VAL A 25 -7.29 -18.34 -13.05
C VAL A 25 -6.92 -19.44 -14.06
N PRO A 26 -5.68 -19.52 -14.57
CA PRO A 26 -5.26 -20.65 -15.38
C PRO A 26 -5.48 -21.94 -14.57
N ASP A 27 -6.18 -22.91 -15.16
CA ASP A 27 -6.54 -24.19 -14.57
C ASP A 27 -5.39 -24.79 -13.73
N LEU A 28 -5.70 -25.07 -12.46
CA LEU A 28 -4.86 -25.90 -11.59
C LEU A 28 -4.74 -27.31 -12.19
N ILE A 29 -3.69 -27.56 -12.96
CA ILE A 29 -3.30 -28.93 -13.31
C ILE A 29 -2.93 -29.65 -12.03
N GLY A 30 -3.72 -30.67 -11.70
CA GLY A 30 -3.58 -31.47 -10.48
C GLY A 30 -2.19 -32.10 -10.32
N GLY A 31 -1.67 -32.02 -9.10
CA GLY A 31 -0.50 -32.74 -8.62
C GLY A 31 -0.80 -33.45 -7.31
N GLN A 32 -0.54 -34.76 -7.27
CA GLN A 32 -0.89 -35.69 -6.21
C GLN A 32 -0.08 -35.48 -4.91
N GLY A 33 -0.65 -35.95 -3.79
CA GLY A 33 -0.17 -35.68 -2.43
C GLY A 33 1.05 -36.46 -1.92
N ALA A 34 1.51 -36.01 -0.75
CA ALA A 34 2.24 -36.71 0.32
C ALA A 34 2.26 -35.70 1.50
N GLY A 35 1.70 -35.92 2.69
CA GLY A 35 1.86 -37.06 3.59
C GLY A 35 2.96 -36.74 4.61
N GLY A 36 2.64 -36.16 5.76
CA GLY A 36 3.60 -35.92 6.85
C GLY A 36 3.00 -35.15 8.03
N GLY A 37 2.39 -35.87 8.98
CA GLY A 37 1.82 -35.29 10.20
C GLY A 37 2.80 -35.22 11.36
N ILE A 38 2.53 -34.31 12.30
CA ILE A 38 2.92 -34.43 13.71
C ILE A 38 1.68 -34.17 14.58
N ALA A 39 1.41 -35.11 15.48
CA ALA A 39 0.29 -35.10 16.40
C ALA A 39 0.72 -34.62 17.79
N GLY A 40 -0.15 -33.86 18.48
CA GLY A 40 -0.08 -33.56 19.90
C GLY A 40 -1.51 -33.48 20.50
N PRO A 41 -1.73 -33.79 21.80
CA PRO A 41 -2.98 -34.40 22.26
C PRO A 41 -3.96 -33.47 23.01
N GLY A 42 -5.25 -33.61 22.66
CA GLY A 42 -6.46 -33.39 23.50
C GLY A 42 -6.83 -31.95 23.90
N THR A 43 -8.08 -31.50 23.99
CA THR A 43 -9.43 -32.04 23.73
C THR A 43 -10.37 -30.83 23.71
N GLY A 44 -11.09 -30.60 22.61
CA GLY A 44 -12.10 -29.55 22.51
C GLY A 44 -12.79 -29.61 21.15
N VAL A 45 -14.00 -30.15 21.10
CA VAL A 45 -14.80 -30.31 19.88
C VAL A 45 -15.38 -28.95 19.49
N GLY A 46 -14.85 -28.37 18.40
CA GLY A 46 -15.46 -27.28 17.66
C GLY A 46 -15.43 -27.63 16.17
N THR A 47 -16.59 -27.71 15.54
CA THR A 47 -16.73 -27.94 14.10
C THR A 47 -16.26 -26.70 13.34
N GLY A 48 -14.95 -26.59 13.11
CA GLY A 48 -14.34 -25.64 12.19
C GLY A 48 -14.10 -26.32 10.84
N THR A 49 -14.74 -25.82 9.80
CA THR A 49 -14.38 -26.12 8.41
C THR A 49 -12.91 -25.76 8.21
N GLY A 50 -12.09 -26.75 7.86
CA GLY A 50 -10.66 -26.58 7.72
C GLY A 50 -10.30 -25.59 6.62
N SER A 51 -9.67 -24.48 7.01
CA SER A 51 -8.90 -23.66 6.09
C SER A 51 -7.61 -24.42 5.81
N SER A 52 -7.55 -25.09 4.66
CA SER A 52 -6.33 -25.67 4.14
C SER A 52 -5.27 -24.56 4.03
N ALA A 53 -4.17 -24.75 4.76
CA ALA A 53 -2.94 -23.98 4.55
C ALA A 53 -2.46 -24.24 3.12
N SER A 54 -2.44 -23.20 2.29
CA SER A 54 -1.77 -23.22 1.00
C SER A 54 -0.28 -22.94 1.21
N THR A 55 0.54 -23.99 1.11
CA THR A 55 2.01 -23.90 1.07
C THR A 55 2.50 -23.47 -0.32
N GLY A 56 1.98 -22.36 -0.84
CA GLY A 56 2.38 -21.74 -2.10
C GLY A 56 2.49 -20.24 -1.90
N ILE A 57 3.46 -19.62 -2.57
CA ILE A 57 4.01 -18.27 -2.35
C ILE A 57 3.01 -17.14 -2.72
N HIS A 58 1.70 -17.41 -2.77
CA HIS A 58 0.68 -16.47 -3.21
C HIS A 58 -0.65 -16.73 -2.48
N ALA A 59 -0.75 -16.30 -1.22
CA ALA A 59 -1.97 -16.39 -0.42
C ALA A 59 -2.41 -14.99 0.05
N VAL A 60 -3.46 -14.48 -0.61
CA VAL A 60 -4.34 -13.36 -0.19
C VAL A 60 -3.68 -11.98 -0.08
N CYS A 61 -3.17 -11.49 -1.22
CA CYS A 61 -2.83 -10.08 -1.46
C CYS A 61 -2.92 -9.66 -2.95
N ASP A 62 -3.72 -10.39 -3.72
CA ASP A 62 -4.29 -10.03 -5.02
C ASP A 62 -4.90 -11.34 -5.54
N THR A 63 -6.17 -11.36 -5.91
CA THR A 63 -6.69 -12.45 -6.73
C THR A 63 -6.63 -12.13 -8.22
N ASP A 64 -6.44 -10.87 -8.65
CA ASP A 64 -6.88 -10.47 -9.99
C ASP A 64 -5.79 -9.84 -10.88
N GLY A 65 -4.55 -9.68 -10.40
CA GLY A 65 -3.38 -9.29 -11.21
C GLY A 65 -3.33 -7.78 -11.50
N LEU A 66 -2.32 -7.01 -11.12
CA LEU A 66 -0.93 -7.26 -10.74
C LEU A 66 -0.55 -6.25 -9.64
N PRO A 67 0.59 -6.47 -9.00
CA PRO A 67 0.82 -7.12 -7.71
C PRO A 67 0.81 -6.12 -6.52
N CYS A 68 1.16 -6.66 -5.36
CA CYS A 68 1.90 -6.01 -4.28
C CYS A 68 3.18 -5.23 -4.71
N THR A 69 3.29 -4.57 -5.89
CA THR A 69 4.52 -3.86 -6.33
C THR A 69 4.77 -2.56 -5.58
N ASP A 70 3.77 -2.00 -4.90
CA ASP A 70 3.97 -0.85 -4.03
C ASP A 70 4.17 -1.26 -2.56
N CYS A 71 4.08 -2.56 -2.23
CA CYS A 71 4.52 -3.03 -0.93
C CYS A 71 6.05 -3.18 -0.97
N PRO A 72 6.81 -2.44 -0.15
CA PRO A 72 8.27 -2.45 -0.24
C PRO A 72 8.92 -3.83 0.04
N ASN A 73 8.20 -4.79 0.64
CA ASN A 73 8.76 -6.11 0.96
C ASN A 73 7.80 -7.27 0.66
N THR A 74 6.66 -7.38 1.35
CA THR A 74 5.72 -8.50 1.18
C THR A 74 4.30 -8.11 1.57
N CYS A 75 3.36 -9.06 1.58
CA CYS A 75 1.97 -8.80 1.90
C CYS A 75 1.33 -9.89 2.75
N HIS A 76 0.59 -9.45 3.76
CA HIS A 76 -0.04 -10.25 4.81
C HIS A 76 -1.57 -10.28 4.65
N PRO A 77 -2.21 -11.47 4.78
CA PRO A 77 -3.64 -11.68 4.51
C PRO A 77 -4.61 -10.87 5.39
N GLN A 78 -4.13 -10.28 6.48
CA GLN A 78 -4.95 -9.45 7.39
C GLN A 78 -4.57 -7.97 7.39
N TYR A 79 -3.33 -7.63 7.04
CA TYR A 79 -2.79 -6.28 7.26
C TYR A 79 -2.43 -5.57 5.95
N GLY A 80 -2.55 -6.26 4.81
CA GLY A 80 -2.08 -5.76 3.51
C GLY A 80 -0.56 -5.76 3.45
N CYS A 81 0.03 -4.72 2.87
CA CYS A 81 1.49 -4.58 2.79
C CYS A 81 2.17 -4.76 4.15
N SER A 82 3.17 -5.63 4.21
CA SER A 82 3.96 -5.92 5.40
C SER A 82 5.46 -5.91 5.08
N GLN A 83 6.30 -5.77 6.10
CA GLN A 83 7.74 -5.92 5.97
C GLN A 83 8.18 -7.38 5.83
N CYS A 84 7.40 -8.31 6.39
CA CYS A 84 7.71 -9.72 6.45
C CYS A 84 6.43 -10.55 6.53
N ASN A 85 6.53 -11.82 6.14
CA ASN A 85 5.54 -12.88 6.39
C ASN A 85 6.12 -13.93 7.34
N ASP A 86 7.44 -14.14 7.31
CA ASP A 86 8.16 -14.96 8.26
C ASP A 86 9.53 -14.34 8.62
N ASP A 87 10.20 -14.90 9.62
CA ASP A 87 11.50 -14.41 10.12
C ASP A 87 12.58 -14.39 9.02
N GLY A 88 12.47 -15.23 7.99
CA GLY A 88 13.40 -15.28 6.87
C GLY A 88 13.40 -14.01 6.00
N ASP A 89 12.31 -13.26 5.99
CA ASP A 89 12.20 -11.98 5.28
C ASP A 89 12.97 -10.85 6.00
N CYS A 90 13.28 -11.06 7.29
CA CYS A 90 13.90 -10.06 8.15
C CYS A 90 15.43 -10.20 8.17
N GLY A 91 16.12 -9.46 7.30
CA GLY A 91 17.58 -9.55 7.13
C GLY A 91 18.44 -8.59 7.97
N LEU A 92 17.83 -7.73 8.80
CA LEU A 92 18.55 -6.73 9.57
C LEU A 92 19.07 -7.33 10.89
N PRO A 93 20.34 -7.06 11.28
CA PRO A 93 20.95 -7.66 12.48
C PRO A 93 20.23 -7.27 13.78
N ASN A 94 19.53 -6.14 13.79
CA ASN A 94 18.76 -5.65 14.95
C ASN A 94 17.25 -5.90 14.82
N ALA A 95 16.78 -6.57 13.77
CA ALA A 95 15.37 -6.85 13.56
C ALA A 95 15.16 -8.15 12.77
N PRO A 96 15.50 -9.33 13.34
CA PRO A 96 15.45 -10.59 12.61
C PRO A 96 14.11 -11.35 12.75
N PHE A 97 13.15 -10.87 13.54
CA PHE A 97 11.88 -11.58 13.75
C PHE A 97 10.72 -10.87 13.08
N CYS A 98 9.85 -11.65 12.44
CA CYS A 98 8.62 -11.17 11.87
C CYS A 98 7.48 -11.23 12.88
N VAL A 99 6.99 -10.06 13.26
CA VAL A 99 5.97 -9.91 14.28
C VAL A 99 4.83 -9.07 13.71
N GLU A 100 3.69 -9.71 13.44
CA GLU A 100 2.50 -9.09 12.84
C GLU A 100 2.81 -8.27 11.58
N GLY A 101 3.68 -8.83 10.71
CA GLY A 101 4.06 -8.21 9.45
C GLY A 101 5.13 -7.12 9.57
N ARG A 102 5.81 -6.99 10.71
CA ARG A 102 6.91 -6.02 10.92
C ARG A 102 8.18 -6.75 11.36
N CYS A 103 9.32 -6.35 10.80
CA CYS A 103 10.61 -6.85 11.29
C CYS A 103 10.99 -6.11 12.57
N LEU A 104 11.06 -6.85 13.67
CA LEU A 104 11.38 -6.34 15.00
C LEU A 104 12.53 -7.14 15.62
N ALA A 105 13.24 -6.53 16.58
CA ALA A 105 14.34 -7.19 17.30
C ALA A 105 13.85 -8.40 18.12
N CYS A 106 12.60 -8.34 18.58
CA CYS A 106 11.86 -9.36 19.30
C CYS A 106 10.38 -8.97 19.33
N GLY A 107 9.50 -9.88 19.77
CA GLY A 107 8.09 -9.57 19.99
C GLY A 107 7.47 -10.58 20.96
N GLY A 108 6.62 -10.11 21.89
CA GLY A 108 6.05 -11.03 22.87
C GLY A 108 7.12 -11.62 23.80
N THR A 109 7.08 -12.94 23.96
CA THR A 109 8.12 -13.77 24.60
C THR A 109 9.01 -14.47 23.57
N THR A 110 8.84 -14.17 22.29
CA THR A 110 9.57 -14.77 21.18
C THR A 110 10.69 -13.84 20.70
N GLY A 111 11.77 -14.44 20.22
CA GLY A 111 12.91 -13.71 19.66
C GLY A 111 13.97 -13.28 20.67
N CYS A 112 13.82 -13.60 21.96
CA CYS A 112 14.85 -13.37 22.96
C CYS A 112 15.52 -14.67 23.42
N PRO A 113 16.78 -14.61 23.89
CA PRO A 113 17.47 -15.72 24.55
C PRO A 113 16.67 -16.30 25.71
N SER A 114 16.96 -17.55 26.08
CA SER A 114 16.29 -18.21 27.21
C SER A 114 16.46 -17.42 28.50
N GLY A 115 15.33 -17.06 29.13
CA GLY A 115 15.29 -16.31 30.38
C GLY A 115 15.20 -14.79 30.22
N GLU A 116 15.13 -14.29 28.98
CA GLU A 116 14.91 -12.88 28.67
C GLU A 116 13.50 -12.61 28.13
N ALA A 117 13.06 -11.37 28.27
CA ALA A 117 11.77 -10.89 27.78
C ALA A 117 12.00 -9.74 26.78
N CYS A 118 11.06 -9.55 25.85
CA CYS A 118 11.11 -8.45 24.89
C CYS A 118 10.51 -7.19 25.50
N HIS A 119 11.36 -6.22 25.84
CA HIS A 119 11.01 -4.96 26.48
C HIS A 119 10.84 -3.84 25.45
N LEU A 120 9.88 -2.96 25.69
CA LEU A 120 9.79 -1.69 25.00
C LEU A 120 10.76 -0.69 25.65
N LEU A 121 11.73 -0.21 24.89
CA LEU A 121 12.64 0.86 25.27
C LEU A 121 12.28 2.17 24.59
N LEU A 122 12.28 3.23 25.39
CA LEU A 122 11.99 4.59 24.97
C LEU A 122 13.29 5.41 24.96
N GLU A 123 14.19 5.12 24.04
CA GLU A 123 15.33 5.99 23.79
C GLU A 123 14.89 7.14 22.87
N SER A 124 14.48 8.24 23.52
CA SER A 124 14.29 9.64 23.11
C SER A 124 13.79 10.05 21.71
N ILE A 125 13.70 9.20 20.69
CA ILE A 125 13.21 9.55 19.34
C ILE A 125 12.37 8.42 18.70
N LEU A 126 12.59 7.14 19.01
CA LEU A 126 11.77 6.03 18.47
C LEU A 126 11.60 4.90 19.51
N PRO A 127 10.42 4.26 19.58
CA PRO A 127 10.25 3.07 20.41
C PRO A 127 11.01 1.89 19.78
N LEU A 128 11.97 1.34 20.51
CA LEU A 128 12.71 0.14 20.12
C LEU A 128 12.32 -1.03 21.03
N LEU A 129 12.31 -2.24 20.48
CA LEU A 129 12.14 -3.46 21.26
C LEU A 129 13.53 -4.05 21.50
N GLU A 130 13.87 -4.42 22.73
CA GLU A 130 15.13 -5.12 23.05
C GLU A 130 14.91 -6.23 24.06
N CYS A 131 15.78 -7.23 24.01
CA CYS A 131 15.80 -8.33 24.95
C CYS A 131 16.52 -7.95 26.24
N GLY A 132 15.97 -8.38 27.37
CA GLY A 132 16.53 -8.09 28.69
C GLY A 132 15.93 -8.98 29.78
N PRO A 133 16.38 -8.82 31.03
CA PRO A 133 15.87 -9.60 32.14
C PRO A 133 14.40 -9.26 32.43
N PRO A 134 13.53 -10.25 32.72
CA PRO A 134 12.13 -9.98 33.01
C PRO A 134 11.99 -9.08 34.24
N CYS A 135 11.06 -8.15 34.17
CA CYS A 135 10.70 -7.32 35.30
C CYS A 135 9.85 -8.11 36.31
N VAL A 136 9.93 -7.74 37.59
CA VAL A 136 9.03 -8.23 38.65
C VAL A 136 8.10 -7.10 39.08
N THR A 137 8.59 -5.87 39.01
CA THR A 137 7.89 -4.64 39.36
C THR A 137 8.14 -3.58 38.29
N ALA A 138 7.30 -2.53 38.26
CA ALA A 138 7.51 -1.41 37.35
C ALA A 138 8.85 -0.67 37.58
N ALA A 139 9.45 -0.80 38.77
CA ALA A 139 10.75 -0.21 39.09
C ALA A 139 11.92 -0.89 38.38
N ASP A 140 11.74 -2.15 37.94
CA ASP A 140 12.76 -2.89 37.18
C ASP A 140 12.82 -2.43 35.72
N CYS A 141 11.82 -1.65 35.26
CA CYS A 141 11.74 -1.22 33.88
C CYS A 141 12.60 0.01 33.59
N PRO A 142 13.44 -0.04 32.55
CA PRO A 142 14.24 1.09 32.11
C PRO A 142 13.33 2.25 31.69
N ASN A 143 13.74 3.49 31.99
CA ASN A 143 12.98 4.71 31.72
C ASN A 143 11.56 4.67 32.31
N SER A 144 11.47 4.68 33.64
CA SER A 144 10.24 4.48 34.46
C SER A 144 9.12 5.50 34.27
N ASN A 145 9.19 6.38 33.26
CA ASN A 145 8.10 7.28 32.90
C ASN A 145 6.97 6.47 32.26
N ASN A 146 5.99 6.07 33.08
CA ASN A 146 4.79 5.33 32.66
C ASN A 146 5.07 3.91 32.12
N ALA A 147 6.17 3.29 32.55
CA ALA A 147 6.46 1.89 32.25
C ALA A 147 5.65 0.96 33.18
N ILE A 148 5.08 -0.09 32.61
CA ILE A 148 4.31 -1.12 33.29
C ILE A 148 5.10 -2.43 33.18
N CYS A 149 5.21 -3.14 34.29
CA CYS A 149 5.64 -4.54 34.25
C CYS A 149 4.42 -5.43 33.98
N SER A 150 4.35 -6.00 32.78
CA SER A 150 3.30 -6.95 32.40
C SER A 150 3.43 -8.25 33.19
N ALA A 151 2.34 -9.02 33.27
CA ALA A 151 2.32 -10.33 33.91
C ALA A 151 3.35 -11.31 33.30
N ASP A 152 3.72 -11.12 32.03
CA ASP A 152 4.73 -11.92 31.33
C ASP A 152 6.18 -11.45 31.59
N GLY A 153 6.40 -10.58 32.56
CA GLY A 153 7.72 -10.04 32.91
C GLY A 153 8.26 -9.02 31.89
N ARG A 154 7.41 -8.46 31.05
CA ARG A 154 7.77 -7.50 30.00
C ARG A 154 7.59 -6.07 30.46
N CYS A 155 8.52 -5.20 30.08
CA CYS A 155 8.36 -3.76 30.24
C CYS A 155 7.60 -3.19 29.05
N VAL A 156 6.39 -2.71 29.30
CA VAL A 156 5.45 -2.22 28.29
C VAL A 156 4.91 -0.86 28.70
N ARG A 157 4.28 -0.13 27.78
CA ARG A 157 3.62 1.16 28.09
C ARG A 157 2.12 1.00 28.35
N CYS A 158 1.56 -0.15 27.99
CA CYS A 158 0.17 -0.46 28.20
C CYS A 158 -0.03 -1.95 28.46
N VAL A 159 -1.18 -2.26 29.05
CA VAL A 159 -1.79 -3.58 29.08
C VAL A 159 -3.19 -3.48 28.46
N PRO A 160 -3.88 -4.58 28.13
CA PRO A 160 -5.23 -4.51 27.57
C PRO A 160 -6.16 -3.58 28.38
N GLY A 161 -6.79 -2.62 27.70
CA GLY A 161 -7.64 -1.59 28.31
C GLY A 161 -6.90 -0.42 29.00
N GLY A 162 -5.56 -0.42 29.02
CA GLY A 162 -4.73 0.60 29.66
C GLY A 162 -4.46 1.84 28.79
N CYS A 163 -4.97 1.90 27.56
CA CYS A 163 -4.78 3.01 26.64
C CYS A 163 -5.95 4.00 26.70
N GLY A 164 -5.64 5.30 26.71
CA GLY A 164 -6.63 6.37 26.62
C GLY A 164 -6.94 6.79 25.18
N GLY A 165 -8.07 7.47 24.97
CA GLY A 165 -8.41 8.10 23.68
C GLY A 165 -8.83 7.13 22.59
N GLY A 166 -9.48 6.01 22.94
CA GLY A 166 -9.98 5.02 21.97
C GLY A 166 -8.90 4.13 21.36
N LYS A 167 -7.67 4.19 21.88
CA LYS A 167 -6.53 3.41 21.43
C LYS A 167 -6.53 1.99 22.01
N ALA A 168 -5.93 1.05 21.29
CA ALA A 168 -5.73 -0.32 21.73
C ALA A 168 -4.27 -0.56 22.13
N CYS A 169 -4.05 -1.50 23.05
CA CYS A 169 -2.70 -1.90 23.43
C CYS A 169 -2.24 -3.05 22.53
N ASP A 170 -1.18 -2.84 21.75
CA ASP A 170 -0.54 -3.86 20.92
C ASP A 170 0.16 -4.88 21.82
N PRO A 171 -0.28 -6.16 21.82
CA PRO A 171 0.29 -7.18 22.69
C PRO A 171 1.74 -7.55 22.31
N SER A 172 2.12 -7.35 21.05
CA SER A 172 3.45 -7.68 20.55
C SER A 172 4.46 -6.60 20.89
N THR A 173 4.08 -5.33 20.77
CA THR A 173 4.99 -4.19 21.01
C THR A 173 4.84 -3.55 22.39
N GLY A 174 3.72 -3.79 23.09
CA GLY A 174 3.41 -3.16 24.37
C GLY A 174 3.11 -1.66 24.26
N GLN A 175 2.70 -1.18 23.08
CA GLN A 175 2.43 0.22 22.78
C GLN A 175 0.95 0.50 22.56
N CYS A 176 0.53 1.72 22.86
CA CYS A 176 -0.83 2.18 22.52
C CYS A 176 -0.87 2.64 21.06
N GLU A 177 -1.60 1.90 20.26
CA GLU A 177 -1.80 2.12 18.84
C GLU A 177 -3.23 2.62 18.55
N GLU A 178 -3.49 3.20 17.37
CA GLU A 178 -4.86 3.57 16.98
C GLU A 178 -5.74 2.32 16.90
N CYS A 179 -5.20 1.22 16.35
CA CYS A 179 -5.85 -0.08 16.28
C CYS A 179 -4.82 -1.22 16.34
N VAL A 180 -5.26 -2.39 16.77
CA VAL A 180 -4.55 -3.67 16.63
C VAL A 180 -5.35 -4.69 15.82
N GLN A 181 -6.66 -4.48 15.72
CA GLN A 181 -7.62 -5.27 14.96
C GLN A 181 -8.75 -4.37 14.44
N ASP A 182 -9.51 -4.84 13.44
CA ASP A 182 -10.60 -4.08 12.82
C ASP A 182 -11.66 -3.62 13.83
N SER A 183 -11.94 -4.40 14.87
CA SER A 183 -12.94 -4.02 15.87
C SER A 183 -12.56 -2.79 16.70
N ASP A 184 -11.30 -2.37 16.69
CA ASP A 184 -10.87 -1.12 17.33
C ASP A 184 -11.26 0.11 16.49
N CYS A 185 -11.46 -0.08 15.18
CA CYS A 185 -11.82 0.95 14.23
C CYS A 185 -13.34 1.15 14.17
N THR A 186 -13.84 1.99 15.06
CA THR A 186 -15.29 2.25 15.19
C THR A 186 -15.84 3.28 14.19
N GLU A 187 -14.98 3.98 13.46
CA GLU A 187 -15.38 4.93 12.42
C GLU A 187 -15.79 4.20 11.14
N ALA A 188 -17.03 4.42 10.70
CA ALA A 188 -17.57 3.74 9.50
C ALA A 188 -16.78 4.01 8.21
N ALA A 189 -16.10 5.16 8.11
CA ALA A 189 -15.29 5.51 6.94
C ALA A 189 -13.91 4.83 6.92
N ARG A 190 -13.44 4.31 8.06
CA ARG A 190 -12.13 3.69 8.22
C ARG A 190 -12.22 2.44 9.12
N PRO A 191 -12.98 1.40 8.74
CA PRO A 191 -13.32 0.30 9.65
C PRO A 191 -12.24 -0.77 9.80
N HIS A 192 -11.13 -0.67 9.07
CA HIS A 192 -10.10 -1.72 9.05
C HIS A 192 -8.80 -1.25 9.67
N CYS A 193 -8.06 -2.15 10.32
CA CYS A 193 -6.76 -1.86 10.90
C CYS A 193 -5.63 -2.16 9.91
N GLY A 194 -4.95 -1.12 9.42
CA GLY A 194 -3.82 -1.26 8.52
C GLY A 194 -2.52 -1.63 9.25
N TRP A 195 -1.52 -2.12 8.50
CA TRP A 195 -0.20 -2.51 9.02
C TRP A 195 0.56 -1.41 9.78
N MET A 196 0.32 -0.12 9.44
CA MET A 196 0.87 1.03 10.17
C MET A 196 0.16 1.28 11.51
N ARG A 197 -0.71 0.36 11.95
CA ARG A 197 -1.51 0.48 13.18
C ARG A 197 -2.42 1.71 13.19
N ARG A 198 -2.97 2.01 12.01
CA ARG A 198 -3.93 3.09 11.75
C ARG A 198 -5.20 2.53 11.16
N CYS A 199 -6.33 3.14 11.53
CA CYS A 199 -7.59 2.80 10.91
C CYS A 199 -7.62 3.28 9.45
N VAL A 200 -8.16 2.47 8.54
CA VAL A 200 -8.12 2.72 7.09
C VAL A 200 -9.43 2.27 6.47
N ALA A 201 -9.79 2.85 5.32
CA ALA A 201 -11.01 2.44 4.61
C ALA A 201 -10.87 1.01 4.07
N CYS A 202 -9.65 0.61 3.73
CA CYS A 202 -9.30 -0.75 3.35
C CYS A 202 -7.82 -1.04 3.65
N ALA A 203 -7.51 -2.31 3.87
CA ALA A 203 -6.14 -2.81 3.97
C ALA A 203 -5.82 -3.82 2.85
N ILE A 204 -6.86 -4.47 2.32
CA ILE A 204 -6.85 -5.46 1.25
C ILE A 204 -8.14 -5.33 0.43
N ASP A 205 -8.18 -5.85 -0.79
CA ASP A 205 -9.29 -5.61 -1.73
C ASP A 205 -10.64 -6.15 -1.25
N ILE A 206 -10.64 -7.24 -0.46
CA ILE A 206 -11.87 -7.80 0.10
C ILE A 206 -12.56 -6.87 1.10
N HIS A 207 -11.87 -5.82 1.58
CA HIS A 207 -12.49 -4.77 2.40
C HIS A 207 -13.32 -3.80 1.57
N CYS A 208 -13.11 -3.77 0.25
CA CYS A 208 -13.81 -2.90 -0.67
C CYS A 208 -15.10 -3.55 -1.19
N PRO A 209 -16.11 -2.73 -1.55
CA PRO A 209 -17.31 -3.24 -2.20
C PRO A 209 -16.97 -3.81 -3.59
N ALA A 210 -17.94 -4.49 -4.20
CA ALA A 210 -17.75 -5.04 -5.54
C ALA A 210 -17.34 -3.96 -6.55
N ASN A 211 -16.41 -4.31 -7.45
CA ASN A 211 -15.84 -3.43 -8.48
C ASN A 211 -14.95 -2.28 -7.92
N GLU A 212 -14.44 -2.44 -6.70
CA GLU A 212 -13.43 -1.57 -6.12
C GLU A 212 -12.24 -2.41 -5.63
N VAL A 213 -11.06 -1.81 -5.65
CA VAL A 213 -9.81 -2.37 -5.10
C VAL A 213 -9.22 -1.41 -4.08
N CYS A 214 -8.45 -1.95 -3.15
CA CYS A 214 -7.84 -1.16 -2.11
C CYS A 214 -6.55 -0.50 -2.61
N ARG A 215 -6.56 0.84 -2.71
CA ARG A 215 -5.39 1.63 -3.10
C ARG A 215 -5.12 2.74 -2.11
N ASN A 216 -3.87 2.80 -1.64
CA ASN A 216 -3.43 3.83 -0.69
C ASN A 216 -4.41 3.99 0.50
N ASN A 217 -4.90 2.85 1.01
CA ASN A 217 -5.85 2.76 2.12
C ASN A 217 -7.26 3.34 1.87
N SER A 218 -7.62 3.52 0.59
CA SER A 218 -8.93 3.91 0.09
C SER A 218 -9.46 2.88 -0.91
N CYS A 219 -10.77 2.64 -0.91
CA CYS A 219 -11.38 1.86 -1.98
C CYS A 219 -11.57 2.75 -3.19
N ASP A 220 -11.01 2.33 -4.32
CA ASP A 220 -11.11 3.03 -5.59
C ASP A 220 -11.70 2.08 -6.64
N VAL A 221 -12.40 2.64 -7.62
CA VAL A 221 -12.96 1.87 -8.73
C VAL A 221 -11.88 1.01 -9.40
N ALA A 222 -12.18 -0.28 -9.49
CA ALA A 222 -11.48 -1.24 -10.30
C ALA A 222 -12.15 -1.27 -11.68
N CYS A 223 -11.36 -1.16 -12.73
CA CYS A 223 -11.87 -1.37 -14.07
C CYS A 223 -11.53 -2.78 -14.54
N CYS A 224 -12.42 -3.38 -15.32
CA CYS A 224 -12.20 -4.67 -15.97
C CYS A 224 -12.32 -4.55 -17.50
N SER A 225 -12.84 -3.42 -17.96
CA SER A 225 -12.87 -2.99 -19.34
C SER A 225 -12.97 -1.46 -19.39
N ASP A 226 -12.75 -0.88 -20.57
CA ASP A 226 -12.93 0.56 -20.81
C ASP A 226 -14.35 1.03 -20.44
N ASP A 227 -15.35 0.15 -20.47
CA ASP A 227 -16.74 0.46 -20.10
C ASP A 227 -16.90 0.80 -18.60
N ASP A 228 -16.00 0.31 -17.75
CA ASP A 228 -16.00 0.61 -16.31
C ASP A 228 -15.40 2.00 -16.02
N CYS A 229 -14.71 2.59 -17.00
CA CYS A 229 -14.05 3.87 -16.89
C CYS A 229 -14.97 5.02 -17.34
N THR A 230 -16.04 5.23 -16.57
CA THR A 230 -17.13 6.16 -16.93
C THR A 230 -16.78 7.65 -16.84
N THR A 231 -15.54 8.00 -16.48
CA THR A 231 -15.08 9.40 -16.41
C THR A 231 -14.29 9.77 -17.66
N ASP A 232 -14.68 10.86 -18.32
CA ASP A 232 -14.07 11.33 -19.58
C ASP A 232 -12.55 11.57 -19.49
N ALA A 233 -12.01 11.78 -18.29
CA ALA A 233 -10.59 12.08 -18.10
C ALA A 233 -9.67 10.85 -18.18
N ARG A 234 -10.19 9.64 -17.98
CA ARG A 234 -9.42 8.38 -17.93
C ARG A 234 -10.28 7.22 -18.49
N PRO A 235 -10.52 7.16 -19.80
CA PRO A 235 -11.51 6.24 -20.38
C PRO A 235 -10.97 4.82 -20.64
N VAL A 236 -9.68 4.58 -20.46
CA VAL A 236 -9.04 3.30 -20.80
C VAL A 236 -8.81 2.49 -19.55
N CYS A 237 -9.17 1.21 -19.56
CA CYS A 237 -8.85 0.31 -18.49
C CYS A 237 -7.50 -0.37 -18.70
N ASP A 238 -6.55 -0.07 -17.81
CA ASP A 238 -5.38 -0.90 -17.61
C ASP A 238 -5.75 -2.14 -16.81
N THR A 239 -6.15 -3.18 -17.54
CA THR A 239 -6.53 -4.48 -16.95
C THR A 239 -5.40 -5.17 -16.18
N ALA A 240 -4.13 -4.78 -16.40
CA ALA A 240 -3.02 -5.29 -15.61
C ALA A 240 -2.90 -4.60 -14.25
N THR A 241 -3.48 -3.42 -14.06
CA THR A 241 -3.46 -2.71 -12.77
C THR A 241 -4.87 -2.43 -12.22
N ALA A 242 -5.90 -2.91 -12.93
CA ALA A 242 -7.31 -2.58 -12.74
C ALA A 242 -7.58 -1.06 -12.66
N ARG A 243 -6.76 -0.21 -13.31
CA ARG A 243 -6.86 1.26 -13.22
C ARG A 243 -7.42 1.87 -14.49
N CYS A 244 -8.35 2.80 -14.30
CA CYS A 244 -8.69 3.73 -15.35
C CYS A 244 -7.54 4.69 -15.59
N VAL A 245 -7.02 4.70 -16.80
CA VAL A 245 -5.92 5.52 -17.28
C VAL A 245 -6.35 6.32 -18.51
N GLN A 246 -5.54 7.28 -18.95
CA GLN A 246 -5.87 8.03 -20.17
C GLN A 246 -5.59 7.21 -21.42
N CYS A 247 -4.51 6.43 -21.38
CA CYS A 247 -4.03 5.66 -22.51
C CYS A 247 -3.15 4.50 -22.06
N LEU A 248 -3.08 3.46 -22.89
CA LEU A 248 -2.05 2.42 -22.88
C LEU A 248 -1.21 2.46 -24.16
N THR A 249 -1.74 3.13 -25.19
CA THR A 249 -1.13 3.28 -26.51
C THR A 249 -1.42 4.68 -27.05
N GLU A 250 -0.57 5.17 -27.94
CA GLU A 250 -0.72 6.50 -28.58
C GLU A 250 -2.05 6.64 -29.35
N ARG A 251 -2.64 5.53 -29.84
CA ARG A 251 -3.92 5.55 -30.57
C ARG A 251 -5.11 5.99 -29.73
N GLN A 252 -4.99 5.92 -28.42
CA GLN A 252 -6.02 6.33 -27.46
C GLN A 252 -5.91 7.82 -27.12
N CYS A 253 -4.87 8.49 -27.61
CA CYS A 253 -4.66 9.90 -27.41
C CYS A 253 -4.97 10.70 -28.69
N ALA A 254 -5.45 11.93 -28.51
CA ALA A 254 -5.79 12.84 -29.58
C ALA A 254 -5.00 14.15 -29.45
N ALA A 255 -4.92 14.92 -30.53
CA ALA A 255 -4.32 16.26 -30.47
C ALA A 255 -5.05 17.13 -29.41
N PRO A 256 -4.33 17.96 -28.63
CA PRO A 256 -2.91 18.32 -28.79
C PRO A 256 -1.90 17.40 -28.10
N THR A 257 -2.33 16.34 -27.42
CA THR A 257 -1.47 15.41 -26.66
C THR A 257 -1.47 14.00 -27.25
N PRO A 258 -0.92 13.78 -28.46
CA PRO A 258 -1.06 12.53 -29.20
C PRO A 258 -0.22 11.37 -28.67
N ARG A 259 0.67 11.60 -27.71
CA ARG A 259 1.58 10.59 -27.19
C ARG A 259 1.02 9.97 -25.91
N CYS A 260 1.35 8.70 -25.67
CA CYS A 260 1.02 8.04 -24.41
C CYS A 260 2.28 7.88 -23.57
N PHE A 261 2.37 8.59 -22.46
CA PHE A 261 3.51 8.57 -21.55
C PHE A 261 3.05 8.32 -20.12
N GLN A 262 3.58 7.26 -19.48
CA GLN A 262 3.20 6.86 -18.12
C GLN A 262 1.68 6.80 -17.92
N ASN A 263 0.97 6.19 -18.88
CA ASN A 263 -0.49 6.02 -18.89
C ASN A 263 -1.30 7.34 -18.92
N ASN A 264 -0.66 8.48 -19.26
CA ASN A 264 -1.30 9.77 -19.49
C ASN A 264 -1.03 10.23 -20.94
N CYS A 265 -2.00 10.93 -21.52
CA CYS A 265 -1.81 11.52 -22.84
C CYS A 265 -0.95 12.78 -22.72
N SER A 266 0.17 12.81 -23.42
CA SER A 266 1.19 13.85 -23.37
C SER A 266 1.45 14.45 -24.76
N ALA A 267 1.99 15.66 -24.81
CA ALA A 267 2.37 16.32 -26.07
C ALA A 267 3.55 15.59 -26.73
N CYS A 268 4.46 15.05 -25.91
CA CYS A 268 5.69 14.42 -26.35
C CYS A 268 6.11 13.28 -25.42
N THR A 269 7.15 12.54 -25.79
CA THR A 269 7.81 11.59 -24.89
C THR A 269 9.32 11.86 -24.83
N PRO A 270 10.01 11.53 -23.73
CA PRO A 270 11.47 11.63 -23.64
C PRO A 270 12.22 10.74 -24.65
N ALA A 271 11.53 9.78 -25.29
CA ALA A 271 12.14 8.93 -26.31
C ALA A 271 12.12 9.56 -27.72
N THR A 272 11.31 10.59 -27.94
CA THR A 272 11.05 11.20 -29.26
C THR A 272 11.38 12.69 -29.32
N GLU A 273 12.29 13.15 -28.44
CA GLU A 273 12.62 14.54 -28.01
C GLU A 273 12.65 15.66 -29.07
N SER A 274 12.54 15.39 -30.38
CA SER A 274 12.67 16.42 -31.44
C SER A 274 11.64 16.35 -32.59
N THR A 275 10.74 15.36 -32.65
CA THR A 275 9.73 15.31 -33.75
C THR A 275 8.33 15.73 -33.33
N ASP A 276 8.00 15.60 -32.05
CA ASP A 276 6.66 15.91 -31.53
C ASP A 276 6.52 17.38 -31.13
N CYS A 277 7.64 17.96 -30.67
CA CYS A 277 7.74 19.33 -30.23
C CYS A 277 8.31 20.19 -31.34
N ALA A 278 7.45 20.97 -32.00
CA ALA A 278 7.86 21.94 -33.01
C ALA A 278 8.26 23.28 -32.35
N ALA A 279 9.03 24.10 -33.07
CA ALA A 279 9.30 25.47 -32.65
C ALA A 279 7.98 26.23 -32.39
N PRO A 280 7.89 27.05 -31.33
CA PRO A 280 9.01 27.59 -30.54
C PRO A 280 9.40 26.78 -29.29
N THR A 281 8.76 25.64 -29.01
CA THR A 281 9.02 24.79 -27.82
C THR A 281 9.56 23.44 -28.28
N PRO A 282 10.84 23.31 -28.66
CA PRO A 282 11.35 22.11 -29.34
C PRO A 282 11.73 20.97 -28.40
N LEU A 283 11.71 21.17 -27.08
CA LEU A 283 12.17 20.20 -26.10
C LEU A 283 10.98 19.54 -25.39
N CYS A 284 11.15 18.30 -24.97
CA CYS A 284 10.16 17.57 -24.18
C CYS A 284 10.60 17.49 -22.71
N ASP A 285 9.80 18.01 -21.80
CA ASP A 285 10.01 17.87 -20.36
C ASP A 285 8.73 17.39 -19.68
N GLY A 286 8.81 16.28 -18.93
CA GLY A 286 7.65 15.71 -18.23
C GLY A 286 6.44 15.31 -19.12
N GLY A 287 6.60 15.32 -20.45
CA GLY A 287 5.50 15.10 -21.40
C GLY A 287 4.93 16.38 -22.04
N ASP A 288 5.41 17.55 -21.62
CA ASP A 288 5.07 18.86 -22.16
C ASP A 288 6.17 19.40 -23.07
N CYS A 289 5.79 20.14 -24.11
CA CYS A 289 6.76 20.81 -24.98
C CYS A 289 7.19 22.14 -24.35
N VAL A 290 8.48 22.28 -24.08
CA VAL A 290 9.10 23.45 -23.44
C VAL A 290 10.13 24.10 -24.37
N GLN A 291 10.48 25.36 -24.11
CA GLN A 291 11.53 26.07 -24.84
C GLN A 291 12.92 25.65 -24.36
N CYS A 292 13.05 25.35 -23.07
CA CYS A 292 14.31 25.06 -22.40
C CYS A 292 14.07 24.08 -21.24
N ILE A 293 15.10 23.32 -20.89
CA ILE A 293 15.16 22.48 -19.67
C ILE A 293 16.24 23.04 -18.72
N SER A 294 17.17 23.82 -19.28
CA SER A 294 18.26 24.50 -18.60
C SER A 294 18.62 25.81 -19.33
N ASP A 295 19.42 26.65 -18.67
CA ASP A 295 19.91 27.90 -19.26
C ASP A 295 20.71 27.68 -20.56
N ALA A 296 21.25 26.48 -20.79
CA ALA A 296 22.06 26.17 -21.98
C ALA A 296 21.26 26.26 -23.30
N GLU A 297 19.94 26.09 -23.25
CA GLU A 297 19.08 26.17 -24.43
C GLU A 297 18.55 27.59 -24.69
N CYS A 298 18.75 28.51 -23.75
CA CYS A 298 18.34 29.90 -23.88
C CYS A 298 19.46 30.77 -24.42
N VAL A 299 19.26 31.36 -25.61
CA VAL A 299 20.21 32.32 -26.18
C VAL A 299 19.86 33.75 -25.76
N ALA A 300 20.85 34.64 -25.81
CA ALA A 300 20.66 36.06 -25.56
C ALA A 300 19.57 36.65 -26.50
N PRO A 301 18.69 37.54 -26.00
CA PRO A 301 18.77 38.26 -24.73
C PRO A 301 18.07 37.57 -23.54
N LEU A 302 17.51 36.37 -23.69
CA LEU A 302 16.80 35.68 -22.62
C LEU A 302 17.81 34.97 -21.70
N GLY A 303 18.56 33.97 -22.20
CA GLY A 303 19.69 33.40 -21.46
C GLY A 303 19.36 32.55 -20.21
N HIS A 304 18.15 32.66 -19.64
CA HIS A 304 17.74 31.87 -18.48
C HIS A 304 16.49 31.04 -18.75
N CYS A 305 16.47 29.81 -18.26
CA CYS A 305 15.32 28.94 -18.32
C CYS A 305 14.48 29.06 -17.05
N SER A 306 13.23 29.46 -17.20
CA SER A 306 12.31 29.49 -16.07
C SER A 306 11.91 28.09 -15.62
N SER A 307 11.48 27.97 -14.37
CA SER A 307 10.80 26.77 -13.85
C SER A 307 9.55 26.34 -14.63
N ALA A 308 9.00 27.21 -15.49
CA ALA A 308 7.91 26.90 -16.41
C ALA A 308 8.40 26.43 -17.80
N GLY A 309 9.70 26.19 -17.99
CA GLY A 309 10.29 25.73 -19.26
C GLY A 309 10.31 26.79 -20.37
N SER A 310 10.17 28.07 -20.03
CA SER A 310 10.24 29.19 -20.98
C SER A 310 11.55 29.98 -20.82
N CYS A 311 12.15 30.41 -21.93
CA CYS A 311 13.32 31.28 -21.87
C CYS A 311 12.91 32.70 -21.44
N VAL A 312 13.57 33.22 -20.42
CA VAL A 312 13.32 34.52 -19.77
C VAL A 312 14.61 35.28 -19.60
N GLN A 313 14.58 36.61 -19.47
CA GLN A 313 15.81 37.38 -19.16
C GLN A 313 16.29 37.20 -17.73
N CYS A 314 15.37 36.88 -16.83
CA CYS A 314 15.63 36.73 -15.41
C CYS A 314 14.47 35.97 -14.75
N GLU A 315 14.77 35.19 -13.69
CA GLU A 315 13.76 34.73 -12.72
C GLU A 315 13.86 35.52 -11.41
N ASN A 316 15.01 36.14 -11.16
CA ASN A 316 15.26 36.98 -10.02
C ASN A 316 16.28 38.08 -10.39
N SER A 317 16.44 39.08 -9.54
CA SER A 317 17.26 40.27 -9.85
C SER A 317 18.78 40.00 -9.89
N THR A 318 19.28 38.81 -9.50
CA THR A 318 20.71 38.48 -9.62
C THR A 318 21.09 38.06 -11.04
N HIS A 319 20.11 37.75 -11.89
CA HIS A 319 20.31 37.44 -13.30
C HIS A 319 20.48 38.70 -14.15
N CYS A 320 20.19 39.88 -13.59
CA CYS A 320 20.29 41.16 -14.27
C CYS A 320 21.61 41.87 -13.98
N ASP A 321 22.03 42.74 -14.92
CA ASP A 321 23.17 43.62 -14.71
C ASP A 321 23.00 44.51 -13.46
N PRO A 322 24.10 44.91 -12.79
CA PRO A 322 24.03 45.75 -11.60
C PRO A 322 23.23 47.04 -11.84
N GLY A 323 22.17 47.23 -11.04
CA GLY A 323 21.28 48.39 -11.12
C GLY A 323 19.95 48.14 -11.83
N LEU A 324 19.75 46.96 -12.40
CA LEU A 324 18.46 46.51 -12.95
C LEU A 324 17.76 45.55 -11.97
N SER A 325 16.43 45.52 -12.05
CA SER A 325 15.60 44.60 -11.29
C SER A 325 14.86 43.65 -12.23
N CYS A 326 14.56 42.44 -11.77
CA CYS A 326 13.74 41.53 -12.54
C CYS A 326 12.25 41.86 -12.34
N VAL A 327 11.57 42.28 -13.41
CA VAL A 327 10.14 42.58 -13.43
C VAL A 327 9.51 41.84 -14.60
N ASP A 328 8.52 40.99 -14.30
CA ASP A 328 7.80 40.18 -15.30
C ASP A 328 8.75 39.44 -16.27
N ASN A 329 9.80 38.81 -15.73
CA ASN A 329 10.81 38.04 -16.47
C ASN A 329 11.70 38.87 -17.42
N VAL A 330 11.73 40.19 -17.23
CA VAL A 330 12.54 41.16 -17.98
C VAL A 330 13.39 41.97 -17.02
N CYS A 331 14.65 42.23 -17.38
CA CYS A 331 15.53 43.11 -16.60
C CYS A 331 15.23 44.59 -16.92
N GLY A 332 14.82 45.37 -15.90
CA GLY A 332 14.41 46.77 -16.06
C GLY A 332 14.43 47.60 -14.78
#